data_AF-A0A1Q4DL90-F1
#
_entry.id   AF-A0A1Q4DL90-F1
#
_cell.length_a   1.000
_cell.length_b   1.000
_cell.length_c   1.000
_cell.angle_alpha   90.00
_cell.angle_beta   90.00
_cell.angle_gamma   90.00
#
_symmetry.space_group_name_H-M   'P 1'
#
loop_
_entity.id
_entity.type
_entity.pdbx_description
1 polymer ?
#
loop_
_entity_poly.entity_id
_entity_poly.type
_entity_poly.pdbx_seq_one_letter_code
_entity_poly.pdbx_strand_id
1 'polypeptide(L)'
;MSIDMHRFGLATGCFSLIVLSALCLPLALRAASAQPTHPPAQSKPDVFDDIGDWFSRQWSNFQRDTRRSVDVAKDAADGVAKFSEQRTVRGHEVCGVAPNGAPDCQTAAVRLCRGAGYASGKSIDSTTAENCPAARMLLTGPAREAAGQCRTETFISRALCTP
;
A
#
# COMPACT_ATOMS: atom_id res chain seq x y z
N MET A 1 -18.67 20.19 32.89
CA MET A 1 -19.69 19.27 32.32
C MET A 1 -19.69 19.47 30.81
N SER A 2 -18.91 18.66 30.10
CA SER A 2 -18.99 18.47 28.65
C SER A 2 -18.24 17.19 28.34
N ILE A 3 -18.97 16.26 27.74
CA ILE A 3 -18.69 14.82 27.66
C ILE A 3 -17.90 14.57 26.37
N ASP A 4 -16.71 13.96 26.51
CA ASP A 4 -15.82 13.63 25.40
C ASP A 4 -16.37 12.41 24.63
N MET A 5 -17.07 12.70 23.53
CA MET A 5 -17.70 11.74 22.60
C MET A 5 -16.67 11.04 21.69
N HIS A 6 -15.36 11.28 21.84
CA HIS A 6 -14.34 10.69 20.95
C HIS A 6 -13.62 9.48 21.56
N ARG A 7 -13.78 9.22 22.87
CA ARG A 7 -13.25 8.00 23.49
C ARG A 7 -14.23 6.81 23.48
N PHE A 8 -15.47 7.03 23.06
CA PHE A 8 -16.53 6.00 23.08
C PHE A 8 -16.59 5.11 21.83
N GLY A 9 -15.98 5.52 20.70
CA GLY A 9 -16.08 4.80 19.42
C GLY A 9 -15.09 3.65 19.22
N LEU A 10 -13.93 3.67 19.88
CA LEU A 10 -12.94 2.57 19.75
C LEU A 10 -13.21 1.40 20.71
N ALA A 11 -13.86 1.66 21.84
CA ALA A 11 -14.11 0.64 22.87
C ALA A 11 -15.40 -0.17 22.63
N THR A 12 -16.40 0.39 21.95
CA THR A 12 -17.66 -0.32 21.63
C THR A 12 -17.50 -1.29 20.45
N GLY A 13 -16.65 -0.99 19.46
CA GLY A 13 -16.40 -1.89 18.33
C GLY A 13 -15.69 -3.19 18.71
N CYS A 14 -14.72 -3.13 19.63
CA CYS A 14 -14.01 -4.32 20.11
C CYS A 14 -14.89 -5.18 21.02
N PHE A 15 -15.79 -4.58 21.81
CA PHE A 15 -16.71 -5.34 22.66
C PHE A 15 -17.72 -6.14 21.83
N SER A 16 -18.22 -5.59 20.72
CA SER A 16 -19.15 -6.31 19.84
C SER A 16 -18.51 -7.49 19.08
N LEU A 17 -17.22 -7.41 18.74
CA LEU A 17 -16.51 -8.50 18.06
C LEU A 17 -16.11 -9.63 19.03
N ILE A 18 -15.77 -9.31 20.28
CA ILE A 18 -15.41 -10.33 21.28
C ILE A 18 -16.65 -11.13 21.70
N VAL A 19 -17.82 -10.49 21.87
CA VAL A 19 -19.07 -11.18 22.22
C VAL A 19 -19.54 -12.14 21.11
N LEU A 20 -19.29 -11.82 19.83
CA LEU A 20 -19.61 -12.72 18.71
C LEU A 20 -18.71 -13.97 18.67
N SER A 21 -17.45 -13.86 19.12
CA SER A 21 -16.51 -14.98 19.14
C SER A 21 -16.76 -15.97 20.30
N ALA A 22 -17.31 -15.49 21.43
CA ALA A 22 -17.57 -16.32 22.60
C ALA A 22 -18.85 -17.18 22.49
N LEU A 23 -19.81 -16.78 21.66
CA LEU A 23 -21.07 -17.52 21.47
C LEU A 23 -20.96 -18.73 20.53
N CYS A 24 -19.88 -18.87 19.76
CA CYS A 24 -19.67 -20.03 18.89
C CYS A 24 -18.80 -21.14 19.52
N LEU A 25 -18.25 -20.95 20.72
CA LEU A 25 -17.26 -21.88 21.28
C LEU A 25 -17.73 -22.95 22.30
N PRO A 26 -19.03 -23.24 22.49
CA PRO A 26 -19.38 -24.48 23.18
C PRO A 26 -20.43 -25.30 22.43
N LEU A 27 -20.12 -25.78 21.22
CA LEU A 27 -20.95 -26.81 20.58
C LEU A 27 -20.20 -27.99 19.94
N ALA A 28 -18.93 -28.22 20.31
CA ALA A 28 -18.17 -29.38 19.84
C ALA A 28 -17.65 -30.29 20.96
N LEU A 29 -18.04 -30.07 22.22
CA LEU A 29 -17.62 -30.91 23.34
C LEU A 29 -18.77 -31.58 24.07
N ARG A 30 -19.68 -32.26 23.33
CA ARG A 30 -20.48 -33.34 23.94
C ARG A 30 -21.16 -34.26 22.90
N ALA A 31 -20.45 -35.31 22.52
CA ALA A 31 -20.92 -36.65 22.08
C ALA A 31 -19.81 -37.21 21.18
N ALA A 32 -19.25 -38.40 21.35
CA ALA A 32 -19.63 -39.53 22.16
C ALA A 32 -18.37 -40.32 22.52
N SER A 33 -18.35 -40.80 23.75
CA SER A 33 -17.57 -41.96 24.15
C SER A 33 -17.87 -43.15 23.25
N ALA A 34 -16.86 -43.67 22.57
CA ALA A 34 -16.70 -45.09 22.30
C ALA A 34 -15.29 -45.28 21.73
N GLN A 35 -14.35 -45.74 22.55
CA GLN A 35 -13.24 -46.52 22.01
C GLN A 35 -13.84 -47.86 21.56
N PRO A 36 -13.86 -48.21 20.27
CA PRO A 36 -14.03 -49.60 19.88
C PRO A 36 -12.69 -50.28 20.11
N THR A 37 -12.58 -50.99 21.23
CA THR A 37 -11.55 -52.01 21.43
C THR A 37 -11.82 -53.16 20.47
N HIS A 38 -11.09 -53.30 19.36
CA HIS A 38 -11.16 -54.50 18.50
C HIS A 38 -9.81 -54.80 17.79
N PRO A 39 -9.55 -56.08 17.44
CA PRO A 39 -8.28 -56.81 17.60
C PRO A 39 -7.29 -56.67 16.42
N PRO A 40 -6.09 -57.31 16.47
CA PRO A 40 -5.11 -57.22 15.40
C PRO A 40 -5.50 -58.06 14.17
N ALA A 41 -4.94 -57.64 13.03
CA ALA A 41 -4.81 -58.34 11.74
C ALA A 41 -6.08 -58.50 10.89
N GLN A 42 -6.07 -57.90 9.68
CA GLN A 42 -6.04 -58.66 8.42
C GLN A 42 -5.88 -57.74 7.20
N SER A 43 -4.89 -58.10 6.38
CA SER A 43 -4.49 -57.49 5.11
C SER A 43 -5.52 -57.70 3.99
N LYS A 44 -6.09 -56.60 3.48
CA LYS A 44 -6.50 -56.48 2.07
C LYS A 44 -5.98 -55.12 1.55
N PRO A 45 -5.05 -55.10 0.57
CA PRO A 45 -4.17 -53.95 0.35
C PRO A 45 -4.64 -52.87 -0.65
N ASP A 46 -5.85 -52.94 -1.24
CA ASP A 46 -6.15 -52.10 -2.42
C ASP A 46 -6.97 -50.84 -2.09
N VAL A 47 -8.09 -51.00 -1.39
CA VAL A 47 -9.10 -49.94 -1.22
C VAL A 47 -8.73 -48.84 -0.22
N PHE A 48 -7.91 -49.14 0.79
CA PHE A 48 -7.46 -48.13 1.75
C PHE A 48 -6.25 -47.33 1.24
N ASP A 49 -5.47 -47.90 0.32
CA ASP A 49 -4.31 -47.25 -0.31
C ASP A 49 -4.78 -46.16 -1.29
N ASP A 50 -5.77 -46.45 -2.13
CA ASP A 50 -6.39 -45.48 -3.05
C ASP A 50 -6.96 -44.24 -2.33
N ILE A 51 -7.57 -44.43 -1.16
CA ILE A 51 -8.11 -43.34 -0.33
C ILE A 51 -6.95 -42.52 0.27
N GLY A 52 -5.87 -43.17 0.72
CA GLY A 52 -4.68 -42.48 1.22
C GLY A 52 -3.98 -41.64 0.14
N ASP A 53 -3.96 -42.15 -1.08
CA ASP A 53 -3.26 -41.52 -2.19
C ASP A 53 -3.98 -40.27 -2.71
N TRP A 54 -5.32 -40.32 -2.77
CA TRP A 54 -6.13 -39.11 -3.02
C TRP A 54 -5.96 -38.04 -1.94
N PHE A 55 -5.95 -38.43 -0.65
CA PHE A 55 -5.75 -37.49 0.45
C PHE A 55 -4.36 -36.86 0.42
N SER A 56 -3.33 -37.64 0.07
CA SER A 56 -1.96 -37.18 -0.09
C SER A 56 -1.82 -36.18 -1.25
N ARG A 57 -2.56 -36.39 -2.35
CA ARG A 57 -2.63 -35.42 -3.47
C ARG A 57 -3.32 -34.13 -3.06
N GLN A 58 -4.42 -34.20 -2.32
CA GLN A 58 -5.13 -33.04 -1.79
C GLN A 58 -4.22 -32.21 -0.86
N TRP A 59 -3.55 -32.87 0.09
CA TRP A 59 -2.64 -32.20 1.03
C TRP A 59 -1.42 -31.58 0.33
N SER A 60 -0.85 -32.28 -0.66
CA SER A 60 0.28 -31.78 -1.45
C SER A 60 -0.10 -30.57 -2.30
N ASN A 61 -1.31 -30.55 -2.87
CA ASN A 61 -1.83 -29.38 -3.58
C ASN A 61 -2.01 -28.19 -2.65
N PHE A 62 -2.60 -28.41 -1.48
CA PHE A 62 -2.76 -27.36 -0.47
C PHE A 62 -1.43 -26.77 0.00
N GLN A 63 -0.41 -27.61 0.24
CA GLN A 63 0.93 -27.14 0.60
C GLN A 63 1.58 -26.33 -0.53
N ARG A 64 1.39 -26.74 -1.80
CA ARG A 64 1.88 -25.98 -2.95
C ARG A 64 1.19 -24.63 -3.07
N ASP A 65 -0.12 -24.57 -2.93
CA ASP A 65 -0.89 -23.32 -3.00
C ASP A 65 -0.55 -22.38 -1.85
N THR A 66 -0.32 -22.92 -0.65
CA THR A 66 0.15 -22.15 0.50
C THR A 66 1.52 -21.55 0.24
N ARG A 67 2.47 -22.33 -0.30
CA ARG A 67 3.81 -21.81 -0.66
C ARG A 67 3.73 -20.72 -1.73
N ARG A 68 2.95 -20.95 -2.81
CA ARG A 68 2.68 -19.95 -3.85
C ARG A 68 2.14 -18.65 -3.26
N SER A 69 1.20 -18.74 -2.31
CA SER A 69 0.63 -17.56 -1.66
C SER A 69 1.66 -16.79 -0.82
N VAL A 70 2.56 -17.50 -0.13
CA VAL A 70 3.66 -16.89 0.63
C VAL A 70 4.67 -16.23 -0.29
N ASP A 71 5.00 -16.84 -1.44
CA ASP A 71 5.93 -16.28 -2.42
C ASP A 71 5.36 -14.98 -3.01
N VAL A 72 4.08 -14.98 -3.42
CA VAL A 72 3.39 -13.78 -3.91
C VAL A 72 3.35 -12.67 -2.84
N ALA A 73 3.10 -13.02 -1.58
CA ALA A 73 3.11 -12.06 -0.48
C ALA A 73 4.51 -11.47 -0.24
N LYS A 74 5.58 -12.27 -0.40
CA LYS A 74 6.97 -11.81 -0.31
C LYS A 74 7.36 -10.86 -1.45
N ASP A 75 7.00 -11.18 -2.69
CA ASP A 75 7.26 -10.31 -3.84
C ASP A 75 6.53 -8.95 -3.68
N ALA A 76 5.30 -8.98 -3.19
CA ALA A 76 4.56 -7.76 -2.88
C ALA A 76 5.24 -6.95 -1.75
N ALA A 77 5.74 -7.61 -0.72
CA ALA A 77 6.44 -6.97 0.39
C ALA A 77 7.79 -6.35 -0.06
N ASP A 78 8.56 -7.02 -0.93
CA ASP A 78 9.80 -6.48 -1.51
C ASP A 78 9.53 -5.21 -2.33
N GLY A 79 8.46 -5.22 -3.13
CA GLY A 79 8.02 -4.05 -3.87
C GLY A 79 7.75 -2.84 -2.97
N VAL A 80 7.04 -3.06 -1.85
CA VAL A 80 6.75 -2.00 -0.87
C VAL A 80 8.00 -1.54 -0.13
N ALA A 81 8.92 -2.45 0.22
CA ALA A 81 10.18 -2.11 0.87
C ALA A 81 11.04 -1.17 0.01
N LYS A 82 11.08 -1.37 -1.32
CA LYS A 82 11.79 -0.48 -2.25
C LYS A 82 11.23 0.95 -2.27
N PHE A 83 9.92 1.12 -2.10
CA PHE A 83 9.34 2.45 -1.95
C PHE A 83 9.60 3.06 -0.57
N SER A 84 9.76 2.23 0.46
CA SER A 84 10.11 2.69 1.82
C SER A 84 11.52 3.27 1.91
N GLU A 85 12.45 2.82 1.08
CA GLU A 85 13.81 3.38 1.00
C GLU A 85 13.88 4.69 0.20
N GLN A 86 12.86 4.94 -0.63
CA GLN A 86 12.73 6.20 -1.37
C GLN A 86 12.13 7.28 -0.49
N ARG A 87 12.91 8.32 -0.19
CA ARG A 87 12.40 9.45 0.60
C ARG A 87 11.72 10.45 -0.30
N THR A 88 10.47 10.78 0.01
CA THR A 88 9.81 11.90 -0.67
C THR A 88 10.30 13.22 -0.10
N VAL A 89 10.90 14.06 -0.94
CA VAL A 89 11.32 15.43 -0.59
C VAL A 89 10.32 16.41 -1.19
N ARG A 90 9.91 17.39 -0.37
CA ARG A 90 9.08 18.52 -0.78
C ARG A 90 9.96 19.72 -1.10
N GLY A 91 9.57 20.48 -2.12
CA GLY A 91 10.21 21.75 -2.45
C GLY A 91 9.49 22.44 -3.60
N HIS A 92 10.14 23.44 -4.19
CA HIS A 92 9.61 24.18 -5.31
C HIS A 92 10.75 24.43 -6.29
N GLU A 93 10.78 23.67 -7.38
CA GLU A 93 11.78 23.80 -8.44
C GLU A 93 11.04 23.91 -9.78
N VAL A 94 11.41 24.91 -10.59
CA VAL A 94 10.80 25.15 -11.91
C VAL A 94 11.33 24.11 -12.90
N CYS A 95 10.43 23.49 -13.66
CA CYS A 95 10.81 22.54 -14.70
C CYS A 95 11.35 23.29 -15.93
N GLY A 96 12.42 22.76 -16.52
CA GLY A 96 12.89 23.24 -17.81
C GLY A 96 11.90 22.87 -18.91
N VAL A 97 11.94 23.58 -20.04
CA VAL A 97 11.19 23.18 -21.24
C VAL A 97 12.11 22.30 -22.09
N ALA A 98 11.72 21.05 -22.32
CA ALA A 98 12.41 20.15 -23.22
C ALA A 98 12.31 20.63 -24.68
N PRO A 99 13.21 20.20 -25.58
CA PRO A 99 13.22 20.62 -26.98
C PRO A 99 11.94 20.26 -27.76
N ASN A 100 11.08 19.39 -27.22
CA ASN A 100 9.76 19.05 -27.76
C ASN A 100 8.63 19.94 -27.20
N GLY A 101 8.93 20.97 -26.40
CA GLY A 101 7.95 21.87 -25.79
C GLY A 101 7.25 21.29 -24.55
N ALA A 102 7.59 20.08 -24.12
CA ALA A 102 7.07 19.48 -22.89
C ALA A 102 7.89 19.96 -21.66
N PRO A 103 7.31 19.99 -20.45
CA PRO A 103 8.08 20.28 -19.24
C PRO A 103 8.99 19.09 -18.87
N ASP A 104 10.31 19.31 -18.84
CA ASP A 104 11.30 18.38 -18.28
C ASP A 104 11.46 18.62 -16.77
N CYS A 105 10.66 17.90 -15.99
CA CYS A 105 10.73 17.95 -14.53
C CYS A 105 11.76 16.98 -13.94
N GLN A 106 12.43 16.16 -14.76
CA GLN A 106 13.42 15.20 -14.31
C GLN A 106 14.69 15.89 -13.81
N THR A 107 15.20 16.86 -14.57
CA THR A 107 16.37 17.65 -14.17
C THR A 107 16.09 18.44 -12.88
N ALA A 108 14.89 19.02 -12.77
CA ALA A 108 14.42 19.71 -11.57
C ALA A 108 14.34 18.78 -10.35
N ALA A 109 13.83 17.55 -10.52
CA ALA A 109 13.72 16.57 -9.44
C ALA A 109 15.09 16.14 -8.91
N VAL A 110 16.06 15.93 -9.80
CA VAL A 110 17.44 15.59 -9.41
C VAL A 110 18.07 16.74 -8.61
N ARG A 111 17.86 18.01 -9.00
CA ARG A 111 18.36 19.17 -8.25
C ARG A 111 17.72 19.26 -6.86
N LEU A 112 16.41 19.08 -6.78
CA LEU A 112 15.68 19.09 -5.51
C LEU A 112 16.21 18.00 -4.56
N CYS A 113 16.43 16.79 -5.08
CA CYS A 113 16.96 15.67 -4.30
C CYS A 113 18.43 15.85 -3.89
N ARG A 114 19.27 16.41 -4.77
CA ARG A 114 20.66 16.75 -4.43
C ARG A 114 20.76 17.80 -3.32
N GLY A 115 19.86 18.79 -3.31
CA GLY A 115 19.77 19.75 -2.22
C GLY A 115 19.43 19.12 -0.86
N ALA A 116 18.75 17.97 -0.87
CA ALA A 116 18.44 17.19 0.32
C ALA A 116 19.48 16.12 0.66
N GLY A 117 20.57 16.00 -0.12
CA GLY A 117 21.66 15.05 0.12
C GLY A 117 21.55 13.71 -0.60
N TYR A 118 20.67 13.58 -1.59
CA TYR A 118 20.45 12.36 -2.37
C TYR A 118 21.16 12.40 -3.74
N ALA A 119 21.61 11.26 -4.26
CA ALA A 119 22.31 11.21 -5.54
C ALA A 119 21.40 11.46 -6.76
N SER A 120 20.16 10.97 -6.69
CA SER A 120 19.20 11.01 -7.79
C SER A 120 17.76 11.13 -7.30
N GLY A 121 16.84 11.47 -8.21
CA GLY A 121 15.42 11.58 -7.90
C GLY A 121 14.51 11.69 -9.11
N LYS A 122 13.22 11.40 -8.89
CA LYS A 122 12.15 11.44 -9.88
C LYS A 122 10.99 12.30 -9.40
N SER A 123 10.43 13.13 -10.28
CA SER A 123 9.27 13.96 -9.96
C SER A 123 8.02 13.10 -9.71
N ILE A 124 7.32 13.32 -8.61
CA ILE A 124 6.00 12.69 -8.33
C ILE A 124 4.88 13.65 -8.68
N ASP A 125 5.10 14.93 -8.40
CA ASP A 125 4.08 15.95 -8.44
C ASP A 125 4.61 17.18 -9.17
N SER A 126 4.02 17.46 -10.32
CA SER A 126 4.24 18.67 -11.11
C SER A 126 2.95 19.47 -11.14
N THR A 127 3.01 20.71 -10.70
CA THR A 127 1.90 21.65 -10.79
C THR A 127 2.25 22.70 -11.84
N THR A 128 1.29 23.01 -12.71
CA THR A 128 1.42 24.11 -13.67
C THR A 128 0.58 25.26 -13.16
N ALA A 129 1.20 26.42 -12.97
CA ALA A 129 0.48 27.62 -12.58
C ALA A 129 0.94 28.82 -13.41
N GLU A 130 0.10 29.84 -13.42
CA GLU A 130 0.44 31.13 -13.98
C GLU A 130 1.21 31.94 -12.93
N ASN A 131 2.52 32.05 -13.14
CA ASN A 131 3.38 32.92 -12.36
C ASN A 131 3.24 34.33 -12.92
N CYS A 132 2.52 35.20 -12.20
CA CYS A 132 2.44 36.62 -12.53
C CYS A 132 3.30 37.43 -11.55
N PRO A 133 4.00 38.47 -12.03
CA PRO A 133 4.83 39.30 -11.17
C PRO A 133 3.99 40.03 -10.13
N ALA A 134 4.22 39.72 -8.84
CA ALA A 134 3.46 40.26 -7.71
C ALA A 134 3.40 41.80 -7.67
N ALA A 135 4.45 42.47 -8.16
CA ALA A 135 4.48 43.93 -8.26
C ALA A 135 3.38 44.50 -9.16
N ARG A 136 2.98 43.80 -10.24
CA ARG A 136 1.92 44.28 -11.13
C ARG A 136 0.54 43.91 -10.62
N MET A 137 0.36 42.72 -10.02
CA MET A 137 -0.89 42.34 -9.34
C MET A 137 -1.34 43.37 -8.30
N LEU A 138 -0.38 43.94 -7.54
CA LEU A 138 -0.65 44.99 -6.56
C LEU A 138 -1.04 46.34 -7.19
N LEU A 139 -0.61 46.62 -8.42
CA LEU A 139 -0.83 47.91 -9.09
C LEU A 139 -2.07 47.90 -10.00
N THR A 140 -2.33 46.81 -10.73
CA THR A 140 -3.38 46.75 -11.76
C THR A 140 -4.63 46.00 -11.35
N GLY A 141 -4.58 45.27 -10.25
CA GLY A 141 -5.69 44.44 -9.75
C GLY A 141 -5.95 43.20 -10.62
N PRO A 142 -6.63 42.18 -10.07
CA PRO A 142 -6.66 40.82 -10.62
C PRO A 142 -7.29 40.70 -12.02
N ALA A 143 -8.07 41.69 -12.48
CA ALA A 143 -8.81 41.61 -13.74
C ALA A 143 -8.08 42.21 -14.96
N ARG A 144 -7.06 43.06 -14.76
CA ARG A 144 -6.41 43.80 -15.86
C ARG A 144 -5.19 43.09 -16.47
N GLU A 145 -4.60 42.11 -15.77
CA GLU A 145 -3.38 41.42 -16.20
C GLU A 145 -3.61 40.13 -17.01
N ALA A 146 -4.86 39.67 -17.15
CA ALA A 146 -5.20 38.52 -18.00
C ALA A 146 -4.82 38.73 -19.48
N ALA A 147 -4.53 39.98 -19.89
CA ALA A 147 -4.06 40.35 -21.21
C ALA A 147 -2.51 40.41 -21.27
N GLY A 148 -1.84 39.26 -21.06
CA GLY A 148 -0.59 38.98 -21.77
C GLY A 148 0.74 39.06 -21.01
N GLN A 149 0.79 39.02 -19.67
CA GLN A 149 2.07 38.98 -18.94
C GLN A 149 2.23 37.96 -17.80
N CYS A 150 1.23 37.12 -17.53
CA CYS A 150 1.45 35.95 -16.68
C CYS A 150 2.19 34.87 -17.47
N ARG A 151 3.27 34.30 -16.91
CA ARG A 151 3.96 33.16 -17.52
C ARG A 151 3.40 31.88 -16.93
N THR A 152 2.87 31.01 -17.78
CA THR A 152 2.52 29.65 -17.39
C THR A 152 3.82 28.87 -17.20
N GLU A 153 4.13 28.52 -15.97
CA GLU A 153 5.34 27.78 -15.60
C GLU A 153 4.92 26.49 -14.87
N THR A 154 5.60 25.39 -15.17
CA THR A 154 5.44 24.13 -14.47
C THR A 154 6.53 24.00 -13.42
N PHE A 155 6.15 23.66 -12.19
CA PHE A 155 7.06 23.44 -11.09
C PHE A 155 6.77 22.10 -10.42
N ILE A 156 7.79 21.49 -9.83
CA ILE A 156 7.63 20.30 -9.00
C ILE A 156 7.40 20.70 -7.54
N SER A 157 6.42 20.07 -6.90
CA SER A 157 6.17 20.26 -5.46
C SER A 157 6.73 19.12 -4.61
N ARG A 158 6.88 17.92 -5.23
CA ARG A 158 7.34 16.68 -4.59
C ARG A 158 8.17 15.82 -5.55
N ALA A 159 9.27 15.27 -5.04
CA ALA A 159 10.10 14.29 -5.73
C ALA A 159 10.38 13.06 -4.85
N LEU A 160 10.45 11.87 -5.45
CA LEU A 160 11.05 10.69 -4.85
C LEU A 160 12.55 10.80 -5.00
N CYS A 161 13.27 10.80 -3.88
CA CYS A 161 14.71 10.78 -3.87
C CYS A 161 15.20 9.39 -3.50
N THR A 162 16.20 8.91 -4.23
CA THR A 162 16.90 7.66 -3.96
C THR A 162 18.28 7.99 -3.41
N PRO A 163 18.77 7.28 -2.37
CA PRO A 163 20.13 7.44 -1.88
C PRO A 163 21.16 7.35 -3.00
#